data_AF-A0A7S0BVJ0-F1
#
_entry.id   AF-A0A7S0BVJ0-F1
#
_cell.length_a   1.000
_cell.length_b   1.000
_cell.length_c   1.000
_cell.angle_alpha   90.00
_cell.angle_beta   90.00
_cell.angle_gamma   90.00
#
_symmetry.space_group_name_H-M   'P 1'
#
loop_
_entity.id
_entity.type
_entity.pdbx_description
1 polymer ?
#
loop_
_entity_poly.entity_id
_entity_poly.type
_entity_poly.pdbx_seq_one_letter_code
_entity_poly.pdbx_strand_id
1 'polypeptide(L)'
;HKMLRYDLAFFLCCCKSFLGSQAKENGEPDFYEMLMIDNDVSQDEIKRAYKRQSLMMHPDKLAQKGQAVTDDDQARFQRMKDAYEVLSDPHKRETYDAIGERGLKWLE
;
A
#
# COMPACT_ATOMS: atom_id res chain seq x y z
N HIS A 1 33.89 11.51 -1.68
CA HIS A 1 33.06 12.07 -2.74
C HIS A 1 32.91 11.06 -3.88
N LYS A 2 31.92 10.16 -3.82
CA LYS A 2 31.55 9.26 -4.94
C LYS A 2 30.05 9.34 -5.08
N MET A 3 29.61 10.21 -5.99
CA MET A 3 28.22 10.32 -6.44
C MET A 3 27.81 8.99 -7.07
N LEU A 4 26.67 8.47 -6.62
CA LEU A 4 26.00 7.32 -7.22
C LEU A 4 25.60 7.66 -8.65
N ARG A 5 26.17 6.91 -9.60
CA ARG A 5 25.71 6.88 -10.99
C ARG A 5 24.55 5.90 -11.02
N TYR A 6 23.32 6.42 -10.92
CA TYR A 6 22.13 5.64 -11.20
C TYR A 6 21.96 5.59 -12.72
N ASP A 7 22.12 4.39 -13.26
CA ASP A 7 21.94 4.07 -14.66
C ASP A 7 20.51 4.39 -15.09
N LEU A 8 20.39 5.24 -16.11
CA LEU A 8 19.13 5.68 -16.75
C LEU A 8 18.45 4.54 -17.55
N ALA A 9 18.73 3.28 -17.18
CA ALA A 9 18.16 2.05 -17.72
C ALA A 9 17.10 1.43 -16.79
N PHE A 10 16.79 2.07 -15.66
CA PHE A 10 15.65 1.71 -14.80
C PHE A 10 14.32 2.32 -15.29
N PHE A 11 14.37 3.20 -16.31
CA PHE A 11 13.27 4.12 -16.64
C PHE A 11 12.41 3.74 -17.86
N LEU A 12 12.68 2.66 -18.60
CA LEU A 12 12.09 2.51 -19.95
C LEU A 12 11.94 1.10 -20.54
N CYS A 13 11.67 0.05 -19.74
CA CYS A 13 11.45 -1.29 -20.31
C CYS A 13 10.40 -2.17 -19.60
N CYS A 14 9.24 -1.60 -19.27
CA CYS A 14 8.01 -2.40 -19.20
C CYS A 14 6.75 -1.53 -19.43
N CYS A 15 6.70 -0.83 -20.56
CA CYS A 15 5.48 -0.19 -21.07
C CYS A 15 4.44 -1.23 -21.56
N LYS A 16 4.14 -2.27 -20.77
CA LYS A 16 3.16 -3.31 -21.15
C LYS A 16 2.16 -3.70 -20.05
N SER A 17 2.02 -2.86 -19.03
CA SER A 17 0.93 -2.97 -18.04
C SER A 17 0.13 -1.66 -17.87
N PHE A 18 0.33 -0.68 -18.75
CA PHE A 18 -0.32 0.65 -18.70
C PHE A 18 -1.85 0.63 -18.97
N LEU A 19 -2.51 -0.53 -18.98
CA LEU A 19 -3.94 -0.66 -19.26
C LEU A 19 -4.61 -1.67 -18.31
N GLY A 20 -4.70 -1.31 -17.04
CA GLY A 20 -5.85 -1.61 -16.17
C GLY A 20 -6.17 -0.30 -15.45
N SER A 21 -7.10 0.53 -15.92
CA SER A 21 -8.55 0.47 -15.65
C SER A 21 -8.80 0.15 -14.18
N GLN A 22 -9.23 1.06 -13.30
CA GLN A 22 -10.00 2.30 -13.46
C GLN A 22 -9.58 3.31 -12.38
N ALA A 23 -9.35 4.57 -12.76
CA ALA A 23 -9.33 5.66 -11.81
C ALA A 23 -10.75 5.84 -11.24
N LYS A 24 -10.99 5.37 -10.02
CA LYS A 24 -12.15 5.81 -9.24
C LYS A 24 -11.87 7.22 -8.75
N GLU A 25 -12.60 8.20 -9.28
CA GLU A 25 -12.64 9.57 -8.76
C GLU A 25 -13.38 9.58 -7.41
N ASN A 26 -12.72 9.16 -6.34
CA ASN A 26 -13.06 9.54 -4.97
C ASN A 26 -11.74 9.94 -4.33
N GLY A 27 -11.67 11.13 -3.72
CA GLY A 27 -10.41 11.76 -3.27
C GLY A 27 -9.71 11.08 -2.09
N GLU A 28 -9.94 9.79 -1.84
CA GLU A 28 -9.35 9.00 -0.76
C GLU A 28 -8.64 7.78 -1.35
N PRO A 29 -7.38 7.49 -0.97
CA PRO A 29 -6.61 6.39 -1.54
C PRO A 29 -7.26 5.04 -1.19
N ASP A 30 -7.52 4.22 -2.20
CA ASP A 30 -8.10 2.89 -2.03
C ASP A 30 -7.16 1.99 -1.20
N PHE A 31 -7.73 1.15 -0.32
CA PHE A 31 -6.94 0.22 0.52
C PHE A 31 -6.13 -0.79 -0.31
N TYR A 32 -6.63 -1.17 -1.48
CA TYR A 32 -5.94 -2.02 -2.44
C TYR A 32 -4.69 -1.31 -3.02
N GLU A 33 -4.82 -0.04 -3.40
CA GLU A 33 -3.67 0.76 -3.88
C GLU A 33 -2.64 0.99 -2.77
N MET A 34 -3.08 1.19 -1.53
CA MET A 34 -2.20 1.37 -0.38
C MET A 34 -1.30 0.15 -0.13
N LEU A 35 -1.83 -1.06 -0.35
CA LEU A 35 -1.07 -2.31 -0.27
C LEU A 35 -0.37 -2.69 -1.58
N MET A 36 -0.57 -1.92 -2.65
CA MET A 36 -0.10 -2.20 -4.01
C MET A 36 -0.53 -3.59 -4.51
N ILE A 37 -1.80 -3.91 -4.33
CA ILE A 37 -2.42 -5.16 -4.75
C ILE A 37 -3.65 -4.89 -5.60
N ASP A 38 -3.99 -5.82 -6.48
CA ASP A 38 -5.22 -5.77 -7.26
C ASP A 38 -6.45 -6.05 -6.37
N ASN A 39 -7.64 -5.68 -6.84
CA ASN A 39 -8.89 -5.97 -6.12
C ASN A 39 -9.25 -7.48 -6.15
N ASP A 40 -8.69 -8.28 -7.06
CA ASP A 40 -9.00 -9.70 -7.25
C ASP A 40 -7.99 -10.63 -6.53
N VAL A 41 -7.31 -10.12 -5.50
CA VAL A 41 -6.29 -10.89 -4.78
C VAL A 41 -6.87 -11.74 -3.65
N SER A 42 -6.18 -12.84 -3.40
CA SER A 42 -6.48 -13.75 -2.29
C SER A 42 -6.04 -13.19 -0.93
N GLN A 43 -6.66 -13.70 0.14
CA GLN A 43 -6.31 -13.30 1.52
C GLN A 43 -4.85 -13.58 1.89
N ASP A 44 -4.27 -14.65 1.34
CA ASP A 44 -2.86 -14.97 1.55
C ASP A 44 -1.94 -13.93 0.89
N GLU A 45 -2.32 -13.43 -0.29
CA GLU A 45 -1.57 -12.37 -0.99
C GLU A 45 -1.66 -11.02 -0.26
N ILE A 46 -2.82 -10.67 0.28
CA ILE A 46 -3.01 -9.47 1.14
C ILE A 46 -2.03 -9.53 2.31
N LYS A 47 -1.96 -10.66 3.00
CA LYS A 47 -1.04 -10.87 4.13
C LYS A 47 0.43 -10.82 3.72
N ARG A 48 0.78 -11.40 2.57
CA ARG A 48 2.14 -11.34 2.02
C ARG A 48 2.53 -9.91 1.62
N ALA A 49 1.63 -9.15 1.01
CA ALA A 49 1.85 -7.77 0.62
C ALA A 49 2.07 -6.88 1.84
N TYR A 50 1.20 -6.97 2.85
CA TYR A 50 1.34 -6.25 4.11
C TYR A 50 2.68 -6.56 4.80
N LYS A 51 3.05 -7.85 4.91
CA LYS A 51 4.33 -8.26 5.50
C LYS A 51 5.52 -7.66 4.76
N ARG A 52 5.50 -7.64 3.43
CA ARG A 52 6.57 -7.05 2.62
C ARG A 52 6.68 -5.54 2.87
N GLN A 53 5.58 -4.82 2.79
CA GLN A 53 5.56 -3.36 2.98
C GLN A 53 5.94 -2.94 4.41
N SER A 54 5.40 -3.63 5.42
CA SER A 54 5.74 -3.41 6.82
C SER A 54 7.24 -3.55 7.09
N LEU A 55 7.89 -4.56 6.50
CA LEU A 55 9.34 -4.74 6.62
C LEU A 55 10.14 -3.65 5.89
N MET A 56 9.59 -3.04 4.83
CA MET A 56 10.25 -1.97 4.08
C MET A 56 10.17 -0.63 4.83
N MET A 57 9.05 -0.39 5.52
CA MET A 57 8.77 0.83 6.29
C MET A 57 9.16 0.73 7.76
N HIS A 58 9.65 -0.42 8.24
CA HIS A 58 10.06 -0.57 9.62
C HIS A 58 11.24 0.36 9.97
N PRO A 59 11.21 1.07 11.13
CA PRO A 59 12.23 2.04 11.52
C PRO A 59 13.65 1.45 11.54
N ASP A 60 13.81 0.17 11.87
CA ASP A 60 15.10 -0.54 11.81
C ASP A 60 15.71 -0.53 10.38
N LYS A 61 14.90 -0.79 9.35
CA LYS A 61 15.38 -0.76 7.96
C LYS A 61 15.62 0.65 7.46
N LEU A 62 14.81 1.61 7.91
CA LEU A 62 15.00 3.02 7.57
C LEU A 62 16.29 3.56 8.20
N ALA A 63 16.57 3.18 9.45
CA ALA A 63 17.82 3.50 10.14
C ALA A 63 19.04 2.89 9.41
N GLN A 64 18.95 1.65 8.95
CA GLN A 64 20.02 1.04 8.12
C GLN A 64 20.25 1.77 6.80
N LYS A 65 19.21 2.40 6.23
CA LYS A 65 19.31 3.24 5.02
C LYS A 65 19.75 4.67 5.31
N GLY A 66 19.91 5.05 6.58
CA GLY A 66 20.21 6.43 6.98
C GLY A 66 19.05 7.40 6.72
N GLN A 67 17.81 6.91 6.57
CA GLN A 67 16.62 7.75 6.48
C GLN A 67 16.06 8.00 7.88
N ALA A 68 15.83 9.27 8.21
CA ALA A 68 15.06 9.63 9.39
C ALA A 68 13.59 9.25 9.15
N VAL A 69 12.97 8.61 10.15
CA VAL A 69 11.52 8.33 10.12
C VAL A 69 10.80 9.66 10.20
N THR A 70 10.03 10.00 9.18
CA THR A 70 9.21 11.22 9.18
C THR A 70 7.80 10.90 9.69
N ASP A 71 7.09 11.94 10.11
CA ASP A 71 5.68 11.83 10.50
C ASP A 71 4.80 11.29 9.34
N ASP A 72 5.17 11.62 8.09
CA ASP A 72 4.52 11.11 6.87
C ASP A 72 4.68 9.59 6.72
N ASP A 73 5.88 9.04 7.01
CA ASP A 73 6.12 7.59 6.98
C ASP A 73 5.27 6.87 8.02
N GLN A 74 5.13 7.45 9.21
CA GLN A 74 4.30 6.91 10.27
C GLN A 74 2.81 6.96 9.91
N ALA A 75 2.34 8.07 9.33
CA ALA A 75 0.97 8.20 8.84
C ALA A 75 0.66 7.19 7.73
N ARG A 76 1.59 6.98 6.79
CA ARG A 76 1.47 5.93 5.77
C ARG A 76 1.46 4.53 6.39
N PHE A 77 2.30 4.27 7.38
CA PHE A 77 2.33 2.97 8.04
C PHE A 77 1.02 2.67 8.76
N GLN A 78 0.44 3.66 9.42
CA GLN A 78 -0.85 3.53 10.06
C GLN A 78 -1.94 3.23 9.03
N ARG A 79 -2.04 4.02 7.95
CA ARG A 79 -3.01 3.76 6.87
C ARG A 79 -2.87 2.38 6.24
N MET A 80 -1.65 1.92 6.04
CA MET A 80 -1.38 0.57 5.52
C MET A 80 -1.86 -0.53 6.48
N LYS A 81 -1.71 -0.30 7.79
CA LYS A 81 -2.21 -1.22 8.82
C LYS A 81 -3.73 -1.25 8.83
N ASP A 82 -4.38 -0.10 8.73
CA ASP A 82 -5.84 0.04 8.69
C ASP A 82 -6.40 -0.68 7.44
N ALA A 83 -5.76 -0.47 6.27
CA ALA A 83 -6.09 -1.17 5.03
C ALA A 83 -6.00 -2.69 5.18
N TYR A 84 -4.93 -3.20 5.80
CA TYR A 84 -4.78 -4.63 6.06
C TYR A 84 -5.86 -5.17 7.00
N GLU A 85 -6.20 -4.44 8.06
CA GLU A 85 -7.22 -4.89 9.01
C GLU A 85 -8.60 -5.04 8.36
N VAL A 86 -8.96 -4.10 7.48
CA VAL A 86 -10.21 -4.14 6.73
C VAL A 86 -10.20 -5.26 5.69
N LEU A 87 -9.13 -5.38 4.91
CA LEU A 87 -9.07 -6.34 3.80
C LEU A 87 -8.83 -7.78 4.25
N SER A 88 -8.19 -7.98 5.42
CA SER A 88 -7.88 -9.29 5.98
C SER A 88 -9.12 -10.04 6.48
N ASP A 89 -10.18 -9.32 6.88
CA ASP A 89 -11.42 -9.93 7.32
C ASP A 89 -12.44 -9.90 6.17
N PRO A 90 -12.97 -11.07 5.74
CA PRO A 90 -13.89 -11.13 4.61
C PRO A 90 -15.18 -10.31 4.84
N HIS A 91 -15.65 -10.19 6.09
CA HIS A 91 -16.85 -9.42 6.41
C HIS A 91 -16.58 -7.90 6.38
N LYS A 92 -15.43 -7.47 6.91
CA LYS A 92 -15.00 -6.06 6.80
C LYS A 92 -14.73 -5.67 5.35
N ARG A 93 -14.12 -6.57 4.56
CA ARG A 93 -13.89 -6.39 3.12
C ARG A 93 -15.20 -6.25 2.35
N GLU A 94 -16.17 -7.11 2.60
CA GLU A 94 -17.50 -6.99 1.97
C GLU A 94 -18.17 -5.65 2.32
N THR A 95 -18.07 -5.22 3.58
CA THR A 95 -18.59 -3.93 4.03
C THR A 95 -17.87 -2.76 3.35
N TYR A 96 -16.54 -2.85 3.20
CA TYR A 96 -15.73 -1.88 2.46
C TYR A 96 -16.14 -1.80 0.99
N ASP A 97 -16.28 -2.95 0.32
CA ASP A 97 -16.62 -3.02 -1.08
C ASP A 97 -18.06 -2.51 -1.34
N ALA A 98 -18.96 -2.65 -0.36
CA ALA A 98 -20.35 -2.20 -0.45
C ALA A 98 -20.58 -0.72 -0.11
N ILE A 99 -19.92 -0.18 0.93
CA ILE A 99 -20.22 1.15 1.51
C ILE A 99 -19.00 2.09 1.47
N GLY A 100 -17.79 1.56 1.27
CA GLY A 100 -16.52 2.28 1.33
C GLY A 100 -16.03 2.51 2.77
N GLU A 101 -14.95 3.28 2.90
CA GLU A 101 -14.31 3.59 4.20
C GLU A 101 -15.28 4.23 5.21
N ARG A 102 -16.20 5.07 4.73
CA ARG A 102 -17.20 5.75 5.57
C ARG A 102 -18.12 4.79 6.32
N GLY A 103 -18.35 3.59 5.78
CA GLY A 103 -19.17 2.54 6.42
C GLY A 103 -18.45 1.83 7.57
N LEU A 104 -17.13 1.68 7.48
CA LEU A 104 -16.32 0.94 8.46
C LEU A 104 -16.14 1.69 9.78
N LYS A 105 -16.07 3.02 9.74
CA LYS A 105 -15.87 3.88 10.92
C LYS A 105 -16.98 3.74 11.98
N TRP A 106 -18.14 3.18 11.63
CA TRP A 106 -19.26 2.98 12.55
C TRP A 106 -19.29 1.58 13.19
N LEU A 107 -18.39 0.68 12.81
CA LEU A 107 -18.36 -0.72 13.27
C LEU A 107 -17.45 -0.96 14.48
N GLU A 108 -16.72 0.06 14.95
CA GLU A 108 -15.83 0.00 16.12
C GLU A 108 -16.51 0.42 17.43
#